data_AF-A0A8I6A0T1-F1
#
_entry.id   AF-A0A8I6A0T1-F1
#
_cell.length_a   1.000
_cell.length_b   1.000
_cell.length_c   1.000
_cell.angle_alpha   90.00
_cell.angle_beta   90.00
_cell.angle_gamma   90.00
#
_symmetry.space_group_name_H-M   'P 1'
#
loop_
_entity.id
_entity.type
_entity.pdbx_description
1 polymer ?
#
loop_
_entity_poly.entity_id
_entity_poly.type
_entity_poly.pdbx_seq_one_letter_code
_entity_poly.pdbx_strand_id
1 'polypeptide(L)'
;VTSSSRGLWVLFPKFSVCSVILTLHLSGVELGISSKREHAIFVVLLVTTEKRFLKDSLYTEGILIVWDPSVYHADIPKWYQKPDYNFFETYKSYRRLNPSQPFYILKPQMPWELWDIIQEISADLIQPNPPSSGMLGIIIMMTLCDQVDIYEFLPSKRKTDVCYYHQKFFDSACTMGAYHPLLFEKNMVKHLNEGTDEDIYLFGKATLSGFRNIRC
;
A
#
# COMPACT_ATOMS: atom_id res chain seq x y z
N VAL A 1 11.94 38.66 -19.50
CA VAL A 1 11.48 38.16 -18.19
C VAL A 1 10.37 37.15 -18.43
N THR A 2 10.71 35.86 -18.52
CA THR A 2 9.74 34.75 -18.59
C THR A 2 10.42 33.54 -17.95
N SER A 3 10.21 33.34 -16.65
CA SER A 3 10.66 32.14 -15.94
C SER A 3 9.64 31.03 -16.13
N SER A 4 10.01 30.03 -16.94
CA SER A 4 9.32 28.75 -16.98
C SER A 4 9.73 27.94 -15.75
N SER A 5 8.83 27.85 -14.76
CA SER A 5 8.90 26.91 -13.65
C SER A 5 8.80 25.47 -14.17
N ARG A 6 9.94 24.84 -14.46
CA ARG A 6 10.01 23.39 -14.65
C ARG A 6 9.83 22.74 -13.28
N GLY A 7 8.63 22.18 -13.05
CA GLY A 7 8.36 21.31 -11.92
C GLY A 7 9.35 20.15 -11.91
N LEU A 8 9.99 19.94 -10.77
CA LEU A 8 10.92 18.85 -10.52
C LEU A 8 10.09 17.56 -10.42
N TRP A 9 9.92 16.83 -11.53
CA TRP A 9 9.40 15.47 -11.51
C TRP A 9 10.46 14.59 -10.85
N VAL A 10 10.22 14.19 -9.60
CA VAL A 10 11.04 13.19 -8.91
C VAL A 10 10.84 11.87 -9.65
N LEU A 11 11.85 11.43 -10.40
CA LEU A 11 11.86 10.16 -11.10
C LEU A 11 11.97 9.04 -10.07
N PHE A 12 10.86 8.34 -9.81
CA PHE A 12 10.92 7.04 -9.15
C PHE A 12 11.64 6.05 -10.10
N PRO A 13 12.52 5.17 -9.57
CA PRO A 13 13.04 4.07 -10.37
C PRO A 13 11.87 3.19 -10.86
N LYS A 14 11.98 2.66 -12.08
CA LYS A 14 10.96 1.86 -12.75
C LYS A 14 11.37 0.39 -12.78
N PHE A 15 10.42 -0.53 -12.63
CA PHE A 15 10.70 -1.96 -12.46
C PHE A 15 9.89 -2.84 -13.41
N SER A 16 10.47 -3.97 -13.83
CA SER A 16 9.77 -4.91 -14.73
C SER A 16 8.74 -5.77 -13.98
N VAL A 17 9.06 -6.25 -12.78
CA VAL A 17 8.12 -7.03 -11.95
C VAL A 17 8.27 -6.62 -10.49
N CYS A 18 7.16 -6.36 -9.83
CA CYS A 18 7.10 -6.10 -8.40
C CYS A 18 6.21 -7.10 -7.68
N SER A 19 6.56 -7.42 -6.44
CA SER A 19 5.76 -8.27 -5.58
C SER A 19 5.25 -7.46 -4.39
N VAL A 20 3.94 -7.44 -4.19
CA VAL A 20 3.29 -6.86 -3.01
C VAL A 20 2.94 -8.00 -2.07
N ILE A 21 3.63 -8.04 -0.92
CA ILE A 21 3.32 -8.98 0.16
C ILE A 21 2.65 -8.21 1.27
N LEU A 22 1.36 -8.49 1.43
CA LEU A 22 0.47 -7.68 2.24
C LEU A 22 0.41 -8.20 3.68
N THR A 23 1.55 -8.21 4.35
CA THR A 23 1.68 -8.29 5.81
C THR A 23 3.16 -8.08 6.16
N LEU A 24 3.44 -6.95 6.78
CA LEU A 24 4.80 -6.46 6.91
C LEU A 24 5.26 -6.65 8.36
N HIS A 25 5.72 -7.86 8.67
CA HIS A 25 6.57 -8.13 9.82
C HIS A 25 7.57 -9.24 9.46
N LEU A 26 8.59 -8.91 8.65
CA LEU A 26 9.64 -9.82 8.18
C LEU A 26 10.54 -10.37 9.32
N SER A 27 9.95 -10.95 10.36
CA SER A 27 10.61 -11.75 11.38
C SER A 27 10.09 -13.18 11.26
N GLY A 28 10.72 -13.94 10.36
CA GLY A 28 10.73 -15.41 10.48
C GLY A 28 9.89 -16.22 9.49
N VAL A 29 9.29 -15.63 8.45
CA VAL A 29 8.73 -16.41 7.34
C VAL A 29 9.63 -16.24 6.12
N GLU A 30 10.59 -17.16 5.97
CA GLU A 30 11.06 -17.55 4.65
C GLU A 30 9.90 -18.22 3.90
N LEU A 31 8.92 -17.45 3.45
CA LEU A 31 8.28 -17.78 2.18
C LEU A 31 9.45 -17.84 1.20
N GLY A 32 9.53 -18.87 0.34
CA GLY A 32 10.64 -19.14 -0.58
C GLY A 32 10.94 -18.03 -1.60
N ILE A 33 11.19 -16.83 -1.13
CA ILE A 33 11.60 -15.57 -1.76
C ILE A 33 13.04 -15.30 -1.27
N SER A 34 13.80 -16.37 -0.98
CA SER A 34 15.16 -16.30 -0.46
C SER A 34 16.22 -16.03 -1.55
N SER A 35 15.81 -15.86 -2.82
CA SER A 35 16.77 -15.76 -3.95
C SER A 35 16.62 -14.53 -4.88
N LYS A 36 15.62 -13.65 -4.72
CA LYS A 36 15.44 -12.46 -5.58
C LYS A 36 15.47 -11.14 -4.80
N ARG A 37 16.52 -10.93 -4.00
CA ARG A 37 16.72 -9.72 -3.19
C ARG A 37 17.20 -8.50 -3.98
N GLU A 38 17.50 -8.62 -5.28
CA GLU A 38 18.14 -7.55 -6.06
C GLU A 38 17.19 -6.51 -6.67
N HIS A 39 15.85 -6.73 -6.67
CA HIS A 39 14.93 -5.85 -7.42
C HIS A 39 13.59 -5.55 -6.71
N ALA A 40 13.42 -5.92 -5.44
CA ALA A 40 12.17 -5.70 -4.72
C ALA A 40 12.16 -4.29 -4.08
N ILE A 41 11.35 -3.35 -4.59
CA ILE A 41 10.98 -2.19 -3.79
C ILE A 41 10.08 -2.66 -2.67
N PHE A 42 10.50 -2.35 -1.46
CA PHE A 42 9.65 -2.42 -0.30
C PHE A 42 9.06 -1.04 -0.03
N VAL A 43 7.75 -0.89 -0.24
CA VAL A 43 6.99 0.27 0.24
C VAL A 43 6.37 -0.15 1.56
N VAL A 44 6.92 0.38 2.65
CA VAL A 44 6.28 0.26 3.96
C VAL A 44 5.30 1.41 4.07
N LEU A 45 4.02 1.09 4.15
CA LEU A 45 2.96 2.06 4.37
C LEU A 45 2.60 2.11 5.85
N LEU A 46 2.92 3.23 6.49
CA LEU A 46 2.82 3.40 7.94
C LEU A 46 1.59 4.20 8.33
N VAL A 47 0.84 3.69 9.32
CA VAL A 47 -0.09 4.49 10.13
C VAL A 47 0.59 4.76 11.47
N THR A 48 0.52 6.00 11.92
CA THR A 48 1.61 6.69 12.62
C THR A 48 1.70 6.40 14.13
N THR A 49 1.03 5.35 14.60
CA THR A 49 0.92 4.98 16.02
C THR A 49 2.07 4.09 16.52
N GLU A 50 2.99 3.67 15.66
CA GLU A 50 4.01 2.66 16.02
C GLU A 50 5.15 3.27 16.86
N LYS A 51 5.15 2.97 18.16
CA LYS A 51 6.13 3.46 19.14
C LYS A 51 7.57 3.01 18.85
N ARG A 52 7.75 1.93 18.08
CA ARG A 52 9.07 1.38 17.72
C ARG A 52 9.59 1.85 16.36
N PHE A 53 8.85 2.69 15.63
CA PHE A 53 9.23 3.11 14.28
C PHE A 53 10.65 3.72 14.20
N LEU A 54 11.04 4.54 15.19
CA LEU A 54 12.37 5.16 15.21
C LEU A 54 13.50 4.22 15.66
N LYS A 55 13.18 3.00 16.12
CA LYS A 55 14.14 2.09 16.78
C LYS A 55 14.33 0.77 16.05
N ASP A 56 13.34 0.33 15.31
CA ASP A 56 13.36 -0.97 14.64
C ASP A 56 14.16 -0.90 13.33
N SER A 57 15.15 -1.79 13.18
CA SER A 57 15.97 -1.89 11.96
C SER A 57 15.16 -2.31 10.74
N LEU A 58 13.95 -2.86 10.91
CA LEU A 58 13.06 -3.17 9.81
C LEU A 58 12.76 -1.95 8.93
N TYR A 59 12.76 -0.74 9.52
CA TYR A 59 12.40 0.47 8.80
C TYR A 59 13.59 1.14 8.12
N THR A 60 14.84 0.72 8.34
CA THR A 60 16.03 1.42 7.81
C THR A 60 16.40 1.06 6.38
N GLU A 61 15.65 0.16 5.75
CA GLU A 61 15.87 -0.28 4.37
C GLU A 61 14.69 0.11 3.45
N GLY A 62 14.97 0.21 2.15
CA GLY A 62 13.94 0.47 1.13
C GLY A 62 13.42 1.92 1.10
N ILE A 63 12.27 2.09 0.43
CA ILE A 63 11.59 3.39 0.29
C ILE A 63 10.41 3.41 1.25
N LEU A 64 10.38 4.40 2.15
CA LEU A 64 9.26 4.56 3.06
C LEU A 64 8.20 5.49 2.46
N ILE A 65 6.93 5.17 2.70
CA ILE A 65 5.81 6.07 2.38
C ILE A 65 4.91 6.13 3.60
N VAL A 66 4.67 7.31 4.14
CA VAL A 66 3.65 7.53 5.17
C VAL A 66 2.40 8.09 4.52
N TRP A 67 1.25 7.65 4.98
CA TRP A 67 -0.03 8.23 4.61
C TRP A 67 -0.87 8.46 5.86
N ASP A 68 -1.82 9.37 5.75
CA ASP A 68 -2.73 9.75 6.82
C ASP A 68 -4.11 10.00 6.21
N PRO A 69 -5.18 9.43 6.78
CA PRO A 69 -6.54 9.76 6.38
C PRO A 69 -6.77 11.27 6.46
N SER A 70 -7.42 11.84 5.45
CA SER A 70 -7.87 13.23 5.47
C SER A 70 -9.39 13.29 5.48
N VAL A 71 -9.96 14.45 5.77
CA VAL A 71 -11.39 14.66 5.49
C VAL A 71 -11.63 14.53 3.98
N TYR A 72 -12.71 13.87 3.56
CA TYR A 72 -13.08 13.73 2.15
C TYR A 72 -13.02 15.08 1.42
N HIS A 73 -12.36 15.08 0.25
CA HIS A 73 -12.08 16.27 -0.57
C HIS A 73 -11.30 17.41 0.12
N ALA A 74 -10.56 17.14 1.20
CA ALA A 74 -9.66 18.13 1.78
C ALA A 74 -8.47 18.42 0.85
N ASP A 75 -8.12 19.70 0.74
CA ASP A 75 -6.84 20.10 0.15
C ASP A 75 -5.68 19.91 1.15
N ILE A 76 -4.44 20.05 0.67
CA ILE A 76 -3.25 19.87 1.49
C ILE A 76 -3.23 20.84 2.69
N PRO A 77 -3.49 22.16 2.54
CA PRO A 77 -3.50 23.07 3.68
C PRO A 77 -4.53 22.69 4.76
N LYS A 78 -5.75 22.33 4.36
CA LYS A 78 -6.82 21.93 5.30
C LYS A 78 -6.47 20.64 6.04
N TRP A 79 -5.94 19.65 5.32
CA TRP A 79 -5.46 18.40 5.94
C TRP A 79 -4.28 18.67 6.88
N TYR A 80 -3.31 19.49 6.49
CA TYR A 80 -2.14 19.81 7.32
C TYR A 80 -2.51 20.46 8.66
N GLN A 81 -3.58 21.27 8.69
CA GLN A 81 -4.09 21.89 9.93
C GLN A 81 -4.72 20.88 10.89
N LYS A 82 -5.30 19.79 10.37
CA LYS A 82 -5.99 18.79 11.17
C LYS A 82 -5.80 17.40 10.54
N PRO A 83 -4.59 16.82 10.65
CA PRO A 83 -4.36 15.43 10.23
C PRO A 83 -5.11 14.49 11.17
N ASP A 84 -5.40 13.27 10.72
CA ASP A 84 -5.98 12.25 11.59
C ASP A 84 -4.98 11.87 12.70
N TYR A 85 -3.70 11.76 12.32
CA TYR A 85 -2.60 11.64 13.25
C TYR A 85 -1.48 12.64 12.97
N ASN A 86 -1.01 13.34 14.00
CA ASN A 86 0.10 14.29 13.85
C ASN A 86 1.47 13.59 13.84
N PHE A 87 1.90 13.13 12.66
CA PHE A 87 3.16 12.41 12.46
C PHE A 87 4.34 13.28 12.05
N PHE A 88 4.13 14.59 11.84
CA PHE A 88 5.13 15.45 11.21
C PHE A 88 6.43 15.54 12.00
N GLU A 89 6.38 15.57 13.34
CA GLU A 89 7.60 15.60 14.16
C GLU A 89 8.36 14.27 14.16
N THR A 90 7.64 13.14 14.17
CA THR A 90 8.24 11.80 14.02
C THR A 90 8.90 11.65 12.65
N TYR A 91 8.22 12.09 11.58
CA TYR A 91 8.75 12.10 10.22
C TYR A 91 10.02 12.94 10.10
N LYS A 92 10.02 14.17 10.63
CA LYS A 92 11.22 15.03 10.66
C LYS A 92 12.35 14.37 11.45
N SER A 93 12.06 13.78 12.60
CA SER A 93 13.05 13.09 13.44
C SER A 93 13.68 11.91 12.71
N TYR A 94 12.87 11.09 12.04
CA TYR A 94 13.36 9.99 11.22
C TYR A 94 14.24 10.47 10.07
N ARG A 95 13.81 11.51 9.33
CA ARG A 95 14.59 12.09 8.21
C ARG A 95 15.94 12.65 8.65
N ARG A 96 16.07 13.15 9.89
CA ARG A 96 17.36 13.59 10.46
C ARG A 96 18.28 12.39 10.74
N LEU A 97 17.74 11.26 11.20
CA LEU A 97 18.50 10.05 11.48
C LEU A 97 18.90 9.29 10.21
N ASN A 98 18.05 9.29 9.19
CA ASN A 98 18.22 8.53 7.94
C ASN A 98 18.12 9.43 6.71
N PRO A 99 19.04 10.41 6.53
CA PRO A 99 18.89 11.45 5.49
C PRO A 99 18.97 10.89 4.06
N SER A 100 19.75 9.83 3.85
CA SER A 100 19.96 9.18 2.54
C SER A 100 18.81 8.27 2.11
N GLN A 101 17.99 7.78 3.04
CA GLN A 101 16.89 6.87 2.73
C GLN A 101 15.66 7.64 2.22
N PRO A 102 15.11 7.33 1.04
CA PRO A 102 13.89 7.99 0.57
C PRO A 102 12.71 7.70 1.49
N PHE A 103 12.05 8.76 1.96
CA PHE A 103 10.84 8.67 2.77
C PHE A 103 9.89 9.77 2.31
N TYR A 104 8.71 9.39 1.82
CA TYR A 104 7.72 10.26 1.20
C TYR A 104 6.44 10.34 2.02
N ILE A 105 5.67 11.40 1.79
CA ILE A 105 4.32 11.58 2.32
C ILE A 105 3.34 11.47 1.15
N LEU A 106 2.40 10.54 1.23
CA LEU A 106 1.35 10.39 0.23
C LEU A 106 0.39 11.59 0.31
N LYS A 107 0.00 12.11 -0.85
CA LYS A 107 -0.97 13.22 -0.90
C LYS A 107 -2.32 12.76 -0.31
N PRO A 108 -2.98 13.60 0.52
CA PRO A 108 -4.22 13.23 1.20
C PRO A 108 -5.41 12.98 0.28
N GLN A 109 -5.33 13.41 -0.98
CA GLN A 109 -6.36 13.18 -2.00
C GLN A 109 -6.35 11.76 -2.56
N MET A 110 -5.17 11.14 -2.69
CA MET A 110 -5.03 9.87 -3.42
C MET A 110 -5.90 8.73 -2.84
N PRO A 111 -6.01 8.53 -1.50
CA PRO A 111 -6.92 7.54 -0.95
C PRO A 111 -8.39 7.79 -1.31
N TRP A 112 -8.82 9.05 -1.39
CA TRP A 112 -10.20 9.42 -1.71
C TRP A 112 -10.51 9.32 -3.20
N GLU A 113 -9.57 9.69 -4.07
CA GLU A 113 -9.69 9.47 -5.52
C GLU A 113 -9.84 7.97 -5.83
N LEU A 114 -9.11 7.11 -5.11
CA LEU A 114 -9.26 5.66 -5.23
C LEU A 114 -10.59 5.16 -4.63
N TRP A 115 -11.01 5.74 -3.51
CA TRP A 115 -12.30 5.42 -2.90
C TRP A 115 -13.47 5.71 -3.84
N ASP A 116 -13.43 6.84 -4.57
CA ASP A 116 -14.47 7.21 -5.54
C ASP A 116 -14.61 6.15 -6.63
N ILE A 117 -13.48 5.64 -7.15
CA ILE A 117 -13.46 4.55 -8.14
C ILE A 117 -14.05 3.26 -7.55
N ILE A 118 -13.65 2.88 -6.33
CA ILE A 118 -14.16 1.67 -5.67
C ILE A 118 -15.67 1.81 -5.42
N GLN A 119 -16.15 2.99 -5.02
CA GLN A 119 -17.56 3.25 -4.83
C GLN A 119 -18.33 3.18 -6.16
N GLU A 120 -17.78 3.74 -7.25
CA GLU A 120 -18.41 3.73 -8.57
C GLU A 120 -18.61 2.31 -9.12
N ILE A 121 -17.64 1.41 -8.91
CA ILE A 121 -17.73 0.02 -9.39
C ILE A 121 -18.51 -0.90 -8.42
N SER A 122 -18.85 -0.43 -7.23
CA SER A 122 -19.54 -1.23 -6.22
C SER A 122 -21.05 -1.18 -6.41
N ALA A 123 -21.71 -2.33 -6.25
CA ALA A 123 -23.17 -2.42 -6.34
C ALA A 123 -23.88 -1.74 -5.16
N ASP A 124 -23.18 -1.59 -4.03
CA ASP A 124 -23.70 -1.05 -2.77
C ASP A 124 -22.86 0.15 -2.29
N LEU A 125 -23.41 0.90 -1.33
CA LEU A 125 -22.66 1.93 -0.61
C LEU A 125 -21.54 1.28 0.20
N ILE A 126 -20.30 1.71 -0.04
CA ILE A 126 -19.13 1.19 0.66
C ILE A 126 -18.89 1.98 1.97
N GLN A 127 -18.02 1.45 2.82
CA GLN A 127 -17.63 2.12 4.06
C GLN A 127 -17.07 3.52 3.76
N PRO A 128 -17.51 4.58 4.45
CA PRO A 128 -17.06 5.97 4.21
C PRO A 128 -15.69 6.24 4.85
N ASN A 129 -14.76 5.30 4.70
CA ASN A 129 -13.40 5.33 5.21
C ASN A 129 -12.43 5.07 4.05
N PRO A 130 -11.19 5.55 4.12
CA PRO A 130 -10.24 5.38 3.02
C PRO A 130 -9.93 3.90 2.74
N PRO A 131 -9.47 3.57 1.52
CA PRO A 131 -9.01 2.23 1.19
C PRO A 131 -7.89 1.75 2.12
N SER A 132 -7.75 0.43 2.24
CA SER A 132 -6.71 -0.16 3.07
C SER A 132 -5.31 0.19 2.57
N SER A 133 -4.34 0.18 3.48
CA SER A 133 -2.92 0.30 3.14
C SER A 133 -2.50 -0.68 2.04
N GLY A 134 -3.13 -1.85 1.98
CA GLY A 134 -2.88 -2.84 0.95
C GLY A 134 -3.27 -2.38 -0.44
N MET A 135 -4.50 -1.88 -0.57
CA MET A 135 -4.99 -1.38 -1.85
C MET A 135 -4.20 -0.16 -2.32
N LEU A 136 -3.86 0.77 -1.42
CA LEU A 136 -2.97 1.90 -1.74
C LEU A 136 -1.61 1.41 -2.25
N GLY A 137 -1.02 0.41 -1.58
CA GLY A 137 0.24 -0.20 -2.00
C GLY A 137 0.18 -0.86 -3.38
N ILE A 138 -0.92 -1.56 -3.69
CA ILE A 138 -1.15 -2.17 -5.01
C ILE A 138 -1.17 -1.10 -6.10
N ILE A 139 -1.96 -0.04 -5.93
CA ILE A 139 -2.06 1.05 -6.90
C ILE A 139 -0.70 1.76 -7.07
N ILE A 140 0.02 2.02 -5.98
CA ILE A 140 1.39 2.58 -6.06
C ILE A 140 2.29 1.66 -6.89
N MET A 141 2.29 0.35 -6.65
CA MET A 141 3.13 -0.56 -7.44
C MET A 141 2.71 -0.64 -8.91
N MET A 142 1.42 -0.55 -9.22
CA MET A 142 0.97 -0.47 -10.62
C MET A 142 1.47 0.78 -11.35
N THR A 143 1.77 1.88 -10.62
CA THR A 143 2.41 3.07 -11.22
C THR A 143 3.91 2.90 -11.47
N LEU A 144 4.59 2.02 -10.71
CA LEU A 144 6.04 1.89 -10.70
C LEU A 144 6.56 0.68 -11.48
N CYS A 145 5.71 -0.32 -11.68
CA CYS A 145 6.09 -1.64 -12.16
C CYS A 145 5.29 -2.03 -13.40
N ASP A 146 5.91 -2.78 -14.33
CA ASP A 146 5.23 -3.27 -15.53
C ASP A 146 4.25 -4.42 -15.21
N GLN A 147 4.54 -5.21 -14.16
CA GLN A 147 3.67 -6.26 -13.59
C GLN A 147 3.71 -6.20 -12.06
N VAL A 148 2.58 -6.46 -11.41
CA VAL A 148 2.43 -6.52 -9.95
C VAL A 148 1.84 -7.87 -9.53
N ASP A 149 2.64 -8.67 -8.83
CA ASP A 149 2.20 -9.91 -8.20
C ASP A 149 1.80 -9.62 -6.74
N ILE A 150 0.57 -9.92 -6.36
CA ILE A 150 -0.02 -9.58 -5.07
C ILE A 150 -0.29 -10.88 -4.31
N TYR A 151 0.23 -10.99 -3.08
CA TYR A 151 0.14 -12.22 -2.28
C TYR A 151 -0.73 -12.05 -1.03
N GLU A 152 -1.62 -13.02 -0.82
CA GLU A 152 -2.55 -13.16 0.31
C GLU A 152 -3.48 -11.95 0.53
N PHE A 153 -3.59 -11.05 -0.45
CA PHE A 153 -4.67 -10.07 -0.48
C PHE A 153 -6.00 -10.75 -0.82
N LEU A 154 -5.98 -11.54 -1.90
CA LEU A 154 -6.99 -12.57 -2.15
C LEU A 154 -6.58 -13.82 -1.36
N PRO A 155 -7.43 -14.31 -0.45
CA PRO A 155 -7.05 -15.38 0.46
C PRO A 155 -6.89 -16.71 -0.28
N SER A 156 -5.81 -17.43 0.00
CA SER A 156 -5.60 -18.80 -0.47
C SER A 156 -6.41 -19.82 0.33
N LYS A 157 -6.21 -21.12 0.04
CA LYS A 157 -6.67 -22.24 0.89
C LYS A 157 -6.16 -22.18 2.34
N ARG A 158 -5.16 -21.33 2.62
CA ARG A 158 -4.65 -21.06 3.97
C ARG A 158 -5.46 -19.98 4.71
N LYS A 159 -6.59 -19.54 4.16
CA LYS A 159 -7.48 -18.56 4.80
C LYS A 159 -7.68 -18.91 6.27
N THR A 160 -7.44 -17.93 7.13
CA THR A 160 -7.55 -18.03 8.58
C THR A 160 -8.13 -16.74 9.13
N ASP A 161 -8.73 -16.81 10.32
CA ASP A 161 -9.17 -15.61 11.04
C ASP A 161 -7.99 -14.92 11.76
N VAL A 162 -6.77 -15.47 11.72
CA VAL A 162 -5.57 -14.79 12.22
C VAL A 162 -5.28 -13.55 11.38
N CYS A 163 -5.33 -12.36 12.00
CA CYS A 163 -5.20 -11.09 11.29
C CYS A 163 -3.82 -10.82 10.69
N TYR A 164 -2.77 -11.20 11.41
CA TYR A 164 -1.40 -11.03 10.96
C TYR A 164 -0.62 -12.30 11.30
N TYR A 165 0.23 -12.79 10.40
CA TYR A 165 0.97 -14.06 10.61
C TYR A 165 1.87 -14.07 11.86
N HIS A 166 2.27 -12.90 12.35
CA HIS A 166 3.10 -12.73 13.54
C HIS A 166 2.29 -12.53 14.82
N GLN A 167 0.96 -12.47 14.72
CA GLN A 167 0.07 -12.23 15.85
C GLN A 167 -0.84 -13.45 16.06
N LYS A 168 -1.28 -13.64 17.30
CA LYS A 168 -2.14 -14.76 17.69
C LYS A 168 -3.60 -14.33 17.89
N PHE A 169 -3.95 -13.11 17.49
CA PHE A 169 -5.32 -12.62 17.61
C PHE A 169 -6.12 -12.96 16.35
N PHE A 170 -7.38 -13.34 16.57
CA PHE A 170 -8.30 -13.74 15.53
C PHE A 170 -9.34 -12.63 15.34
N ASP A 171 -9.44 -12.09 14.14
CA ASP A 171 -10.53 -11.18 13.77
C ASP A 171 -10.79 -11.30 12.26
N SER A 172 -11.97 -11.85 11.95
CA SER A 172 -12.45 -12.02 10.58
C SER A 172 -12.55 -10.69 9.82
N ALA A 173 -12.65 -9.55 10.52
CA ALA A 173 -12.65 -8.23 9.91
C ALA A 173 -11.33 -7.85 9.25
N CYS A 174 -10.20 -8.43 9.66
CA CYS A 174 -8.93 -8.24 8.94
C CYS A 174 -8.93 -8.91 7.57
N THR A 175 -9.76 -9.95 7.39
CA THR A 175 -9.88 -10.68 6.13
C THR A 175 -11.04 -10.17 5.28
N MET A 176 -12.14 -9.72 5.89
CA MET A 176 -13.37 -9.32 5.19
C MET A 176 -13.66 -7.82 5.22
N GLY A 177 -12.94 -7.04 6.03
CA GLY A 177 -13.14 -5.60 6.22
C GLY A 177 -13.99 -5.28 7.45
N ALA A 178 -13.68 -4.15 8.09
CA ALA A 178 -14.53 -3.47 9.08
C ALA A 178 -14.42 -1.95 8.91
N TYR A 179 -13.23 -1.38 9.17
CA TYR A 179 -12.99 0.04 8.94
C TYR A 179 -12.86 0.35 7.44
N HIS A 180 -11.94 -0.31 6.76
CA HIS A 180 -11.73 -0.15 5.31
C HIS A 180 -12.78 -0.90 4.48
N PRO A 181 -13.07 -0.44 3.24
CA PRO A 181 -13.92 -1.16 2.28
C PRO A 181 -13.23 -2.39 1.66
N LEU A 182 -12.56 -3.20 2.49
CA LEU A 182 -11.63 -4.26 2.08
C LEU A 182 -12.29 -5.34 1.21
N LEU A 183 -13.57 -5.65 1.45
CA LEU A 183 -14.32 -6.58 0.59
C LEU A 183 -14.38 -6.07 -0.86
N PHE A 184 -14.68 -4.79 -1.03
CA PHE A 184 -14.82 -4.16 -2.35
C PHE A 184 -13.44 -3.99 -3.02
N GLU A 185 -12.41 -3.71 -2.24
CA GLU A 185 -11.02 -3.72 -2.72
C GLU A 185 -10.62 -5.10 -3.27
N LYS A 186 -10.97 -6.18 -2.55
CA LYS A 186 -10.72 -7.55 -3.01
C LYS A 186 -11.51 -7.88 -4.28
N ASN A 187 -12.75 -7.43 -4.39
CA ASN A 187 -13.54 -7.59 -5.61
C ASN A 187 -12.88 -6.89 -6.81
N MET A 188 -12.36 -5.68 -6.61
CA MET A 188 -11.62 -4.96 -7.64
C MET A 188 -10.34 -5.71 -8.05
N VAL A 189 -9.53 -6.15 -7.09
CA VAL A 189 -8.31 -6.92 -7.38
C VAL A 189 -8.63 -8.25 -8.09
N LYS A 190 -9.72 -8.92 -7.69
CA LYS A 190 -10.17 -10.15 -8.35
C LYS A 190 -10.63 -9.89 -9.79
N HIS A 191 -11.31 -8.77 -10.03
CA HIS A 191 -11.76 -8.36 -11.36
C HIS A 191 -10.59 -8.03 -12.31
N LEU A 192 -9.55 -7.39 -11.79
CA LEU A 192 -8.36 -6.99 -12.56
C LEU A 192 -7.30 -8.10 -12.70
N ASN A 193 -7.49 -9.23 -12.02
CA ASN A 193 -6.51 -10.31 -12.00
C ASN A 193 -6.39 -11.01 -13.37
N GLU A 194 -5.16 -11.10 -13.87
CA GLU A 194 -4.79 -11.80 -15.11
C GLU A 194 -4.31 -13.24 -14.84
N GLY A 195 -4.07 -13.62 -13.58
CA GLY A 195 -3.71 -14.98 -13.17
C GLY A 195 -4.91 -15.93 -13.07
N THR A 196 -4.65 -17.21 -12.74
CA THR A 196 -5.72 -18.23 -12.64
C THR A 196 -6.36 -18.32 -11.25
N ASP A 197 -7.53 -18.97 -11.17
CA ASP A 197 -8.17 -19.29 -9.90
C ASP A 197 -7.35 -20.28 -9.07
N GLU A 198 -6.64 -21.19 -9.73
CA GLU A 198 -5.71 -22.12 -9.09
C GLU A 198 -4.55 -21.39 -8.40
N ASP A 199 -4.01 -20.33 -9.01
CA ASP A 199 -2.95 -19.52 -8.42
C ASP A 199 -3.42 -18.82 -7.15
N ILE A 200 -4.66 -18.31 -7.15
CA ILE A 200 -5.28 -17.74 -5.96
C ILE A 200 -5.47 -18.83 -4.91
N TYR A 201 -6.06 -19.97 -5.27
CA TYR A 201 -6.38 -21.03 -4.33
C TYR A 201 -5.13 -21.64 -3.68
N LEU A 202 -4.08 -21.90 -4.45
CA LEU A 202 -2.87 -22.57 -3.96
C LEU A 202 -1.87 -21.59 -3.33
N PHE A 203 -1.68 -20.42 -3.93
CA PHE A 203 -0.61 -19.49 -3.57
C PHE A 203 -1.12 -18.18 -2.97
N GLY A 204 -2.43 -17.89 -3.08
CA GLY A 204 -2.96 -16.57 -2.71
C GLY A 204 -2.45 -15.49 -3.63
N LYS A 205 -2.08 -15.84 -4.87
CA LYS A 205 -1.43 -14.94 -5.81
C LYS A 205 -2.46 -14.37 -6.78
N ALA A 206 -2.48 -13.05 -6.91
CA ALA A 206 -3.08 -12.33 -8.03
C ALA A 206 -1.98 -11.63 -8.85
N THR A 207 -2.17 -11.48 -10.15
CA THR A 207 -1.25 -10.78 -11.05
C THR A 207 -2.00 -9.69 -11.80
N LEU A 208 -1.54 -8.44 -11.67
CA LEU A 208 -2.10 -7.27 -12.34
C LEU A 208 -1.05 -6.64 -13.25
N SER A 209 -1.48 -6.14 -14.41
CA SER A 209 -0.65 -5.30 -15.27
C SER A 209 -0.40 -3.92 -14.65
N GLY A 210 0.84 -3.44 -14.78
CA GLY A 210 1.17 -2.05 -14.49
C GLY A 210 0.51 -1.07 -15.46
N PHE A 211 0.27 0.16 -15.00
CA PHE A 211 -0.40 1.19 -15.80
C PHE A 211 0.32 1.51 -17.12
N ARG A 212 1.64 1.29 -17.19
CA ARG A 212 2.43 1.48 -18.41
C ARG A 212 2.01 0.56 -19.56
N ASN A 213 1.49 -0.63 -19.25
CA ASN A 213 1.12 -1.64 -20.23
C ASN A 213 -0.35 -1.56 -20.66
N ILE A 214 -1.12 -0.64 -20.06
CA ILE A 214 -2.54 -0.44 -20.38
C ILE A 214 -2.66 0.34 -21.70
N ARG A 215 -3.60 -0.10 -22.54
CA ARG A 215 -4.00 0.59 -23.77
C ARG A 215 -5.33 1.29 -23.54
N CYS A 216 -5.38 2.58 -23.86
CA CYS A 216 -6.57 3.42 -23.76
C CYS A 216 -6.98 3.91 -25.14
#